data_AF-A0A0H4WYE5-F1
#
_entry.id   AF-A0A0H4WYE5-F1
#
_cell.length_a   1.000
_cell.length_b   1.000
_cell.length_c   1.000
_cell.angle_alpha   90.00
_cell.angle_beta   90.00
_cell.angle_gamma   90.00
#
_symmetry.space_group_name_H-M   'P 1'
#
loop_
_entity.id
_entity.type
_entity.pdbx_description
1 polymer ?
#
loop_
_entity_poly.entity_id
_entity_poly.type
_entity_poly.pdbx_seq_one_letter_code
_entity_poly.pdbx_strand_id
1 'polypeptide(L)'
;MSLLQKLLDEGSLHPHCGTAAQRAALKAKLTTSGAPEVIPGDLKLSEGDDRVLDASRVVVKGNLVLEDQSRLLVAGDLEVEGNIIHEGFDYALLFTGGALSARNLLFHGELVSLGPITVQDVAWTYYNDYSTYADSLKARIVVADDRFDALDAVQAAHHFQGHPSATVAALSKLLVPDVLTDGGGSYREVAKRLLRGQGLLR
;
A
#
# COMPACT_ATOMS: atom_id res chain seq x y z
N MET A 1 -25.89 6.17 -3.70
CA MET A 1 -24.63 5.41 -3.62
C MET A 1 -23.47 6.38 -3.62
N SER A 2 -22.59 6.33 -2.61
CA SER A 2 -21.43 7.22 -2.51
C SER A 2 -20.43 6.94 -3.63
N LEU A 3 -19.51 7.88 -3.90
CA LEU A 3 -18.44 7.67 -4.88
C LEU A 3 -17.54 6.48 -4.48
N LEU A 4 -17.21 6.34 -3.18
CA LEU A 4 -16.43 5.20 -2.70
C LEU A 4 -17.15 3.87 -2.94
N GLN A 5 -18.46 3.80 -2.71
CA GLN A 5 -19.20 2.57 -2.99
C GLN A 5 -19.18 2.21 -4.47
N LYS A 6 -19.22 3.21 -5.37
CA LYS A 6 -19.06 2.96 -6.82
C LYS A 6 -17.68 2.42 -7.16
N LEU A 7 -16.62 2.97 -6.57
CA LEU A 7 -15.26 2.48 -6.78
C LEU A 7 -15.09 1.05 -6.23
N LEU A 8 -15.76 0.72 -5.13
CA LEU A 8 -15.75 -0.63 -4.56
C LEU A 8 -16.42 -1.66 -5.49
N ASP A 9 -17.37 -1.25 -6.32
CA ASP A 9 -18.03 -2.16 -7.28
C ASP A 9 -17.18 -2.40 -8.54
N GLU A 10 -16.08 -1.66 -8.73
CA GLU A 10 -15.16 -1.84 -9.85
C GLU A 10 -14.19 -3.01 -9.59
N GLY A 11 -13.88 -3.77 -10.65
CA GLY A 11 -12.89 -4.85 -10.58
C GLY A 11 -11.44 -4.35 -10.56
N SER A 12 -11.20 -3.09 -10.93
CA SER A 12 -9.93 -2.39 -10.79
C SER A 12 -10.16 -0.87 -10.90
N LEU A 13 -9.34 -0.10 -10.19
CA LEU A 13 -9.39 1.36 -10.23
C LEU A 13 -8.51 1.97 -11.34
N HIS A 14 -7.71 1.18 -12.06
CA HIS A 14 -6.87 1.66 -13.16
C HIS A 14 -7.57 2.64 -14.13
N PRO A 15 -8.82 2.39 -14.62
CA PRO A 15 -9.52 3.33 -15.50
C PRO A 15 -9.80 4.70 -14.86
N HIS A 16 -9.76 4.79 -13.54
CA HIS A 16 -10.07 5.98 -12.74
C HIS A 16 -8.84 6.67 -12.13
N CYS A 17 -7.71 5.98 -11.99
CA CYS A 17 -6.50 6.52 -11.36
C CYS A 17 -5.19 6.23 -12.11
N GLY A 18 -5.29 5.66 -13.32
CA GLY A 18 -4.16 5.20 -14.14
C GLY A 18 -3.13 6.27 -14.53
N THR A 19 -3.53 7.53 -14.50
CA THR A 19 -2.71 8.70 -14.86
C THR A 19 -2.90 9.81 -13.82
N ALA A 20 -1.94 10.73 -13.74
CA ALA A 20 -2.06 11.92 -12.88
C ALA A 20 -3.35 12.72 -13.13
N ALA A 21 -3.76 12.88 -14.40
CA ALA A 21 -4.99 13.57 -14.76
C ALA A 21 -6.24 12.84 -14.27
N GLN A 22 -6.28 11.51 -14.39
CA GLN A 22 -7.37 10.69 -13.87
C GLN A 22 -7.44 10.77 -12.34
N ARG A 23 -6.30 10.66 -11.64
CA ARG A 23 -6.23 10.84 -10.18
C ARG A 23 -6.72 12.22 -9.75
N ALA A 24 -6.27 13.29 -10.39
CA ALA A 24 -6.72 14.65 -10.09
C ALA A 24 -8.24 14.82 -10.30
N ALA A 25 -8.78 14.26 -11.39
CA ALA A 25 -10.21 14.28 -11.67
C ALA A 25 -11.03 13.47 -10.65
N LEU A 26 -10.50 12.33 -10.18
CA LEU A 26 -11.12 11.53 -9.13
C LEU A 26 -11.11 12.28 -7.80
N LYS A 27 -9.96 12.85 -7.43
CA LYS A 27 -9.78 13.64 -6.21
C LYS A 27 -10.73 14.83 -6.14
N ALA A 28 -10.94 15.54 -7.25
CA ALA A 28 -11.86 16.67 -7.32
C ALA A 28 -13.33 16.29 -7.11
N LYS A 29 -13.70 15.03 -7.38
CA LYS A 29 -15.05 14.50 -7.15
C LYS A 29 -15.23 13.92 -5.76
N LEU A 30 -14.12 13.54 -5.12
CA LEU A 30 -14.14 13.01 -3.76
C LEU A 30 -14.38 14.18 -2.80
N THR A 31 -15.44 14.08 -2.01
CA THR A 31 -15.73 15.03 -0.93
C THR A 31 -15.66 14.26 0.37
N THR A 32 -14.84 14.74 1.32
CA THR A 32 -14.76 14.17 2.66
C THR A 32 -15.54 15.08 3.58
N SER A 33 -16.52 14.51 4.29
CA SER A 33 -17.34 15.27 5.25
C SER A 33 -17.42 14.62 6.63
N GLY A 34 -16.96 13.37 6.76
CA GLY A 34 -16.91 12.67 8.03
C GLY A 34 -15.80 13.19 8.94
N ALA A 35 -16.06 13.11 10.24
CA ALA A 35 -15.07 13.42 11.26
C ALA A 35 -13.86 12.47 11.17
N PRO A 36 -12.68 12.88 11.65
CA PRO A 36 -11.55 11.97 11.80
C PRO A 36 -11.90 10.75 12.65
N GLU A 37 -11.40 9.58 12.26
CA GLU A 37 -11.57 8.31 12.95
C GLU A 37 -10.23 7.81 13.49
N VAL A 38 -10.24 7.23 14.70
CA VAL A 38 -9.07 6.60 15.31
C VAL A 38 -9.41 5.16 15.63
N ILE A 39 -8.60 4.25 15.09
CA ILE A 39 -8.65 2.82 15.38
C ILE A 39 -7.53 2.53 16.39
N PRO A 40 -7.84 2.18 17.64
CA PRO A 40 -6.89 2.19 18.76
C PRO A 40 -5.83 1.07 18.72
N GLY A 41 -5.89 0.17 17.74
CA GLY A 41 -4.95 -0.93 17.56
C GLY A 41 -4.85 -1.34 16.10
N ASP A 42 -4.66 -2.63 15.86
CA ASP A 42 -4.60 -3.18 14.50
C ASP A 42 -5.99 -3.11 13.83
N LEU A 43 -6.00 -2.72 12.56
CA LEU A 43 -7.15 -2.88 11.68
C LEU A 43 -6.88 -4.09 10.78
N LYS A 44 -7.66 -5.16 10.94
CA LYS A 44 -7.58 -6.35 10.08
C LYS A 44 -8.86 -6.51 9.28
N LEU A 45 -8.71 -6.75 7.98
CA LEU A 45 -9.77 -7.16 7.07
C LEU A 45 -9.50 -8.61 6.67
N SER A 46 -10.50 -9.47 6.80
CA SER A 46 -10.44 -10.87 6.41
C SER A 46 -10.69 -11.05 4.92
N GLU A 47 -10.41 -12.26 4.41
CA GLU A 47 -10.59 -12.57 3.00
C GLU A 47 -11.99 -12.17 2.48
N GLY A 48 -12.02 -11.39 1.40
CA GLY A 48 -13.25 -10.87 0.80
C GLY A 48 -13.99 -9.75 1.56
N ASP A 49 -13.43 -9.25 2.66
CA ASP A 49 -14.04 -8.15 3.42
C ASP A 49 -13.95 -6.83 2.66
N ASP A 50 -15.09 -6.14 2.58
CA ASP A 50 -15.18 -4.77 2.11
C ASP A 50 -15.35 -3.80 3.27
N ARG A 51 -14.51 -2.77 3.33
CA ARG A 51 -14.65 -1.69 4.30
C ARG A 51 -14.49 -0.32 3.66
N VAL A 52 -15.48 0.53 3.89
CA VAL A 52 -15.47 1.94 3.47
C VAL A 52 -15.48 2.82 4.71
N LEU A 53 -14.49 3.71 4.81
CA LEU A 53 -14.36 4.70 5.88
C LEU A 53 -14.54 6.10 5.30
N ASP A 54 -15.76 6.64 5.45
CA ASP A 54 -16.08 8.02 5.08
C ASP A 54 -15.65 9.00 6.18
N ALA A 55 -14.33 9.09 6.38
CA ALA A 55 -13.70 9.99 7.36
C ALA A 55 -12.71 10.91 6.65
N SER A 56 -12.58 12.15 7.11
CA SER A 56 -11.59 13.09 6.58
C SER A 56 -10.14 12.66 6.86
N ARG A 57 -9.94 11.81 7.87
CA ARG A 57 -8.68 11.16 8.22
C ARG A 57 -8.96 9.91 9.04
N VAL A 58 -8.22 8.83 8.78
CA VAL A 58 -8.23 7.61 9.58
C VAL A 58 -6.84 7.40 10.14
N VAL A 59 -6.74 7.19 11.46
CA VAL A 59 -5.49 6.85 12.14
C VAL A 59 -5.62 5.43 12.73
N VAL A 60 -4.81 4.50 12.23
CA VAL A 60 -4.66 3.15 12.78
C VAL A 60 -3.44 3.16 13.69
N LYS A 61 -3.64 2.96 15.00
CA LYS A 61 -2.56 2.98 16.00
C LYS A 61 -1.65 1.75 15.94
N GLY A 62 -2.11 0.69 15.29
CA GLY A 62 -1.36 -0.54 15.08
C GLY A 62 -1.03 -0.79 13.60
N ASN A 63 -1.04 -2.06 13.21
CA ASN A 63 -0.90 -2.48 11.82
C ASN A 63 -2.23 -2.39 11.08
N LEU A 64 -2.16 -2.14 9.77
CA LEU A 64 -3.26 -2.39 8.84
C LEU A 64 -2.94 -3.70 8.10
N VAL A 65 -3.82 -4.69 8.26
CA VAL A 65 -3.65 -6.03 7.69
C VAL A 65 -4.81 -6.33 6.75
N LEU A 66 -4.48 -6.65 5.51
CA LEU A 66 -5.44 -7.07 4.49
C LEU A 66 -5.14 -8.52 4.11
N GLU A 67 -6.16 -9.38 4.14
CA GLU A 67 -6.11 -10.71 3.53
C GLU A 67 -6.54 -10.63 2.05
N ASP A 68 -6.41 -11.75 1.32
CA ASP A 68 -6.75 -11.82 -0.10
C ASP A 68 -8.19 -11.34 -0.37
N GLN A 69 -8.41 -10.67 -1.49
CA GLN A 69 -9.74 -10.16 -1.92
C GLN A 69 -10.37 -9.12 -0.99
N SER A 70 -9.69 -8.71 0.08
CA SER A 70 -10.17 -7.65 0.95
C SER A 70 -9.93 -6.27 0.37
N ARG A 71 -10.83 -5.33 0.67
CA ARG A 71 -10.85 -3.99 0.06
C ARG A 71 -11.13 -2.93 1.10
N LEU A 72 -10.18 -2.01 1.29
CA LEU A 72 -10.31 -0.86 2.16
C LEU A 72 -10.30 0.44 1.34
N LEU A 73 -11.36 1.23 1.44
CA LEU A 73 -11.45 2.56 0.86
C LEU A 73 -11.61 3.61 1.96
N VAL A 74 -10.65 4.53 2.05
CA VAL A 74 -10.68 5.68 2.96
C VAL A 74 -10.93 6.96 2.17
N ALA A 75 -11.91 7.76 2.58
CA ALA A 75 -12.26 8.99 1.88
C ALA A 75 -11.15 10.05 1.99
N GLY A 76 -10.57 10.23 3.18
CA GLY A 76 -9.50 11.18 3.43
C GLY A 76 -8.13 10.53 3.58
N ASP A 77 -7.30 11.13 4.42
CA ASP A 77 -5.94 10.64 4.70
C ASP A 77 -5.98 9.32 5.47
N LEU A 78 -5.01 8.44 5.20
CA LEU A 78 -4.78 7.22 5.97
C LEU A 78 -3.39 7.25 6.61
N GLU A 79 -3.35 7.23 7.94
CA GLU A 79 -2.14 7.09 8.73
C GLU A 79 -2.16 5.77 9.48
N VAL A 80 -1.13 4.97 9.27
CA VAL A 80 -0.92 3.70 9.97
C VAL A 80 0.37 3.84 10.76
N GLU A 81 0.29 3.90 12.09
CA GLU A 81 1.47 4.06 12.94
C GLU A 81 2.38 2.82 12.89
N GLY A 82 1.80 1.65 12.62
CA GLY A 82 2.50 0.41 12.34
C GLY A 82 2.79 0.19 10.86
N ASN A 83 2.60 -1.04 10.41
CA ASN A 83 2.85 -1.46 9.03
C ASN A 83 1.54 -1.65 8.27
N ILE A 84 1.57 -1.41 6.96
CA ILE A 84 0.53 -1.87 6.04
C ILE A 84 1.02 -3.18 5.43
N ILE A 85 0.22 -4.24 5.59
CA ILE A 85 0.58 -5.60 5.23
C ILE A 85 -0.60 -6.22 4.48
N HIS A 86 -0.37 -6.60 3.23
CA HIS A 86 -1.19 -7.61 2.59
C HIS A 86 -0.56 -8.99 2.86
N GLU A 87 -1.33 -9.93 3.43
CA GLU A 87 -0.81 -11.24 3.85
C GLU A 87 -0.75 -12.26 2.71
N GLY A 88 -1.45 -12.02 1.61
CA GLY A 88 -1.62 -12.97 0.52
C GLY A 88 -0.99 -12.56 -0.81
N PHE A 89 -1.37 -13.27 -1.87
CA PHE A 89 -0.86 -13.13 -3.24
C PHE A 89 -1.98 -13.05 -4.28
N ASP A 90 -3.23 -12.86 -3.85
CA ASP A 90 -4.33 -12.52 -4.76
C ASP A 90 -4.55 -10.99 -4.74
N TYR A 91 -5.55 -10.54 -5.48
CA TYR A 91 -5.94 -9.13 -5.50
C TYR A 91 -6.44 -8.68 -4.12
N ALA A 92 -5.90 -7.58 -3.61
CA ALA A 92 -6.52 -6.77 -2.55
C ALA A 92 -6.52 -5.30 -2.98
N LEU A 93 -7.45 -4.50 -2.46
CA LEU A 93 -7.54 -3.07 -2.77
C LEU A 93 -7.29 -2.23 -1.52
N LEU A 94 -6.32 -1.33 -1.61
CA LEU A 94 -6.16 -0.25 -0.65
C LEU A 94 -6.26 1.09 -1.36
N PHE A 95 -7.29 1.86 -1.02
CA PHE A 95 -7.54 3.19 -1.57
C PHE A 95 -7.57 4.24 -0.47
N THR A 96 -6.90 5.36 -0.69
CA THR A 96 -7.06 6.60 0.09
C THR A 96 -7.26 7.79 -0.84
N GLY A 97 -8.28 8.59 -0.51
CA GLY A 97 -8.56 9.85 -1.19
C GLY A 97 -7.62 10.99 -0.84
N GLY A 98 -6.78 10.79 0.18
CA GLY A 98 -5.80 11.74 0.68
C GLY A 98 -4.38 11.18 0.62
N ALA A 99 -3.55 11.62 1.56
CA ALA A 99 -2.21 11.09 1.75
C ALA A 99 -2.23 9.74 2.49
N LEU A 100 -1.25 8.89 2.17
CA LEU A 100 -1.00 7.63 2.88
C LEU A 100 0.32 7.70 3.62
N SER A 101 0.34 7.28 4.89
CA SER A 101 1.58 7.14 5.64
C SER A 101 1.62 5.86 6.47
N ALA A 102 2.81 5.25 6.53
CA ALA A 102 3.06 4.02 7.27
C ALA A 102 4.54 3.86 7.67
N ARG A 103 4.84 2.96 8.61
CA ARG A 103 6.23 2.57 8.89
C ARG A 103 6.84 1.75 7.75
N ASN A 104 6.17 0.67 7.38
CA ASN A 104 6.47 -0.15 6.21
C ASN A 104 5.19 -0.37 5.42
N LEU A 105 5.35 -0.58 4.12
CA LEU A 105 4.28 -0.91 3.20
C LEU A 105 4.68 -2.19 2.47
N LEU A 106 3.95 -3.28 2.70
CA LEU A 106 4.05 -4.52 1.94
C LEU A 106 2.67 -4.75 1.31
N PHE A 107 2.57 -4.60 0.00
CA PHE A 107 1.27 -4.67 -0.66
C PHE A 107 1.38 -5.36 -2.03
N HIS A 108 0.54 -6.36 -2.21
CA HIS A 108 0.29 -7.11 -3.43
C HIS A 108 -1.20 -6.89 -3.76
N GLY A 109 -1.56 -6.70 -5.03
CA GLY A 109 -2.87 -6.16 -5.42
C GLY A 109 -2.80 -4.69 -5.87
N GLU A 110 -3.89 -3.93 -5.72
CA GLU A 110 -4.01 -2.54 -6.19
C GLU A 110 -3.94 -1.53 -5.04
N LEU A 111 -2.97 -0.60 -5.12
CA LEU A 111 -2.77 0.46 -4.14
C LEU A 111 -2.98 1.82 -4.80
N VAL A 112 -3.94 2.59 -4.29
CA VAL A 112 -4.26 3.94 -4.80
C VAL A 112 -4.17 4.96 -3.69
N SER A 113 -3.36 5.98 -3.90
CA SER A 113 -3.31 7.18 -3.08
C SER A 113 -3.51 8.41 -3.96
N LEU A 114 -4.56 9.17 -3.72
CA LEU A 114 -4.80 10.45 -4.41
C LEU A 114 -3.99 11.61 -3.82
N GLY A 115 -3.16 11.33 -2.82
CA GLY A 115 -2.09 12.19 -2.31
C GLY A 115 -0.75 11.46 -2.30
N PRO A 116 0.27 12.04 -1.64
CA PRO A 116 1.57 11.41 -1.52
C PRO A 116 1.53 10.16 -0.62
N ILE A 117 2.36 9.17 -0.95
CA ILE A 117 2.69 8.02 -0.11
C ILE A 117 3.99 8.32 0.63
N THR A 118 3.98 8.29 1.96
CA THR A 118 5.18 8.44 2.79
C THR A 118 5.37 7.22 3.68
N VAL A 119 6.42 6.46 3.41
CA VAL A 119 6.78 5.25 4.18
C VAL A 119 8.10 5.50 4.89
N GLN A 120 8.20 5.15 6.17
CA GLN A 120 9.40 5.42 6.96
C GLN A 120 10.61 4.59 6.48
N ASP A 121 10.41 3.29 6.28
CA ASP A 121 11.49 2.35 6.00
C ASP A 121 11.37 1.75 4.60
N VAL A 122 10.55 0.70 4.42
CA VAL A 122 10.47 -0.04 3.16
C VAL A 122 9.06 0.05 2.56
N ALA A 123 8.99 0.51 1.31
CA ALA A 123 7.83 0.34 0.44
C ALA A 123 8.10 -0.80 -0.54
N TRP A 124 7.37 -1.89 -0.37
CA TRP A 124 7.45 -3.12 -1.14
C TRP A 124 6.12 -3.34 -1.83
N THR A 125 6.01 -2.80 -3.03
CA THR A 125 4.80 -2.79 -3.87
C THR A 125 5.01 -3.70 -5.08
N TYR A 126 5.35 -4.95 -4.79
CA TYR A 126 5.87 -5.93 -5.74
C TYR A 126 4.80 -6.96 -6.11
N TYR A 127 4.77 -7.44 -7.37
CA TYR A 127 3.65 -8.23 -7.95
C TYR A 127 2.29 -7.61 -7.65
N ASN A 128 2.22 -6.29 -7.70
CA ASN A 128 1.00 -5.60 -7.39
C ASN A 128 0.12 -5.73 -8.65
N ASP A 129 -0.86 -6.64 -8.63
CA ASP A 129 -1.79 -6.89 -9.74
C ASP A 129 -2.41 -5.58 -10.24
N TYR A 130 -1.72 -4.95 -11.19
CA TYR A 130 -2.08 -3.71 -11.89
C TYR A 130 -1.88 -2.37 -11.14
N SER A 131 -0.71 -2.16 -10.55
CA SER A 131 -0.05 -0.84 -10.29
C SER A 131 -0.33 -0.12 -8.97
N THR A 132 0.71 0.51 -8.43
CA THR A 132 0.62 1.44 -7.31
C THR A 132 0.50 2.85 -7.86
N TYR A 133 -0.61 3.53 -7.60
CA TYR A 133 -0.89 4.86 -8.13
C TYR A 133 -0.75 5.92 -7.04
N ALA A 134 0.16 6.86 -7.24
CA ALA A 134 0.29 8.04 -6.40
C ALA A 134 1.06 9.15 -7.14
N ASP A 135 0.84 10.40 -6.71
CA ASP A 135 1.61 11.54 -7.21
C ASP A 135 3.09 11.46 -6.79
N SER A 136 3.35 10.88 -5.62
CA SER A 136 4.71 10.58 -5.20
C SER A 136 4.77 9.47 -4.17
N LEU A 137 5.90 8.77 -4.14
CA LEU A 137 6.25 7.80 -3.11
C LEU A 137 7.61 8.14 -2.51
N LYS A 138 7.66 8.31 -1.20
CA LYS A 138 8.89 8.50 -0.43
C LYS A 138 9.11 7.35 0.53
N ALA A 139 10.28 6.72 0.48
CA ALA A 139 10.71 5.69 1.43
C ALA A 139 12.24 5.64 1.54
N ARG A 140 12.82 4.87 2.47
CA ARG A 140 14.27 4.61 2.44
C ARG A 140 14.60 3.61 1.34
N ILE A 141 13.81 2.55 1.25
CA ILE A 141 13.89 1.53 0.20
C ILE A 141 12.55 1.42 -0.52
N VAL A 142 12.60 1.41 -1.86
CA VAL A 142 11.46 1.09 -2.72
C VAL A 142 11.79 -0.15 -3.52
N VAL A 143 10.93 -1.16 -3.44
CA VAL A 143 10.97 -2.37 -4.26
C VAL A 143 9.69 -2.40 -5.10
N ALA A 144 9.84 -2.23 -6.41
CA ALA A 144 8.73 -2.20 -7.38
C ALA A 144 9.13 -2.99 -8.64
N ASP A 145 8.19 -3.70 -9.26
CA ASP A 145 8.45 -4.48 -10.49
C ASP A 145 7.51 -4.01 -11.58
N ASP A 146 6.22 -4.22 -11.35
CA ASP A 146 5.17 -3.95 -12.30
C ASP A 146 4.73 -2.49 -12.23
N ARG A 147 4.54 -1.89 -13.41
CA ARG A 147 3.93 -0.57 -13.62
C ARG A 147 4.52 0.55 -12.75
N PHE A 148 5.85 0.62 -12.68
CA PHE A 148 6.58 1.74 -12.04
C PHE A 148 6.14 3.11 -12.58
N ASP A 149 5.71 3.18 -13.84
CA ASP A 149 5.17 4.37 -14.50
C ASP A 149 3.88 4.92 -13.86
N ALA A 150 3.22 4.16 -12.97
CA ALA A 150 2.04 4.60 -12.24
C ALA A 150 2.35 5.58 -11.09
N LEU A 151 3.61 5.66 -10.66
CA LEU A 151 4.12 6.62 -9.68
C LEU A 151 4.77 7.79 -10.42
N ASP A 152 4.27 9.02 -10.24
CA ASP A 152 4.84 10.17 -10.97
C ASP A 152 6.24 10.56 -10.46
N ALA A 153 6.51 10.35 -9.17
CA ALA A 153 7.81 10.64 -8.56
C ALA A 153 8.16 9.65 -7.44
N VAL A 154 9.39 9.15 -7.44
CA VAL A 154 9.92 8.28 -6.37
C VAL A 154 11.15 8.90 -5.72
N GLN A 155 11.10 9.04 -4.40
CA GLN A 155 12.19 9.54 -3.57
C GLN A 155 12.66 8.43 -2.62
N ALA A 156 13.77 7.79 -2.96
CA ALA A 156 14.34 6.72 -2.14
C ALA A 156 15.86 6.74 -2.15
N ALA A 157 16.46 6.33 -1.02
CA ALA A 157 17.91 6.12 -0.94
C ALA A 157 18.33 4.89 -1.77
N HIS A 158 17.47 3.87 -1.78
CA HIS A 158 17.63 2.69 -2.62
C HIS A 158 16.31 2.39 -3.33
N HIS A 159 16.40 2.22 -4.64
CA HIS A 159 15.25 1.95 -5.48
C HIS A 159 15.58 0.77 -6.38
N PHE A 160 14.83 -0.31 -6.20
CA PHE A 160 15.00 -1.57 -6.88
C PHE A 160 13.83 -1.75 -7.84
N GLN A 161 14.16 -1.80 -9.13
CA GLN A 161 13.22 -2.04 -10.22
C GLN A 161 13.48 -3.41 -10.85
N GLY A 162 12.41 -4.11 -11.20
CA GLY A 162 12.49 -5.39 -11.89
C GLY A 162 12.47 -6.61 -10.98
N HIS A 163 12.47 -7.79 -11.62
CA HIS A 163 12.29 -9.09 -10.97
C HIS A 163 13.25 -9.33 -9.77
N PRO A 164 12.83 -9.98 -8.67
CA PRO A 164 13.56 -10.14 -7.42
C PRO A 164 14.88 -10.84 -7.61
N SER A 165 14.95 -11.79 -8.54
CA SER A 165 16.20 -12.48 -8.86
C SER A 165 17.32 -11.52 -9.27
N ALA A 166 17.00 -10.37 -9.87
CA ALA A 166 17.97 -9.35 -10.22
C ALA A 166 18.32 -8.40 -9.06
N THR A 167 17.45 -8.26 -8.06
CA THR A 167 17.59 -7.26 -6.98
C THR A 167 17.97 -7.87 -5.62
N VAL A 168 17.77 -9.17 -5.42
CA VAL A 168 18.00 -9.91 -4.15
C VAL A 168 19.42 -9.74 -3.63
N ALA A 169 20.44 -9.79 -4.48
CA ALA A 169 21.83 -9.65 -4.05
C ALA A 169 22.16 -8.25 -3.49
N ALA A 170 21.51 -7.21 -3.99
CA ALA A 170 21.67 -5.85 -3.48
C ALA A 170 20.78 -5.61 -2.26
N LEU A 171 19.53 -6.09 -2.30
CA LEU A 171 18.55 -5.96 -1.25
C LEU A 171 18.97 -6.70 0.04
N SER A 172 19.56 -7.89 -0.07
CA SER A 172 20.08 -8.68 1.06
C SER A 172 21.18 -7.98 1.89
N LYS A 173 21.87 -7.00 1.30
CA LYS A 173 22.87 -6.17 2.01
C LYS A 173 22.22 -5.11 2.89
N LEU A 174 21.00 -4.72 2.57
CA LEU A 174 20.25 -3.67 3.27
C LEU A 174 19.24 -4.25 4.27
N LEU A 175 18.67 -5.40 3.94
CA LEU A 175 17.72 -6.09 4.80
C LEU A 175 18.42 -6.96 5.82
N VAL A 176 17.82 -7.08 7.00
CA VAL A 176 18.23 -8.05 8.03
C VAL A 176 18.30 -9.47 7.46
N PRO A 177 19.16 -10.34 8.02
CA PRO A 177 19.23 -11.74 7.60
C PRO A 177 17.85 -12.43 7.62
N ASP A 178 17.69 -13.41 6.74
CA ASP A 178 16.53 -14.30 6.61
C ASP A 178 15.23 -13.66 6.10
N VAL A 179 15.26 -12.39 5.67
CA VAL A 179 14.11 -11.75 4.99
C VAL A 179 13.95 -12.24 3.55
N LEU A 180 15.07 -12.48 2.88
CA LEU A 180 15.11 -13.01 1.52
C LEU A 180 15.54 -14.47 1.59
N THR A 181 14.62 -15.39 1.27
CA THR A 181 14.91 -16.82 1.21
C THR A 181 14.97 -17.29 -0.24
N ASP A 182 15.96 -18.10 -0.57
CA ASP A 182 16.14 -18.70 -1.89
C ASP A 182 15.06 -19.78 -2.13
N GLY A 183 13.91 -19.41 -2.73
CA GLY A 183 12.88 -20.42 -3.11
C GLY A 183 11.41 -19.99 -3.10
N GLY A 184 11.08 -18.70 -3.21
CA GLY A 184 9.68 -18.24 -3.32
C GLY A 184 9.01 -17.82 -2.01
N GLY A 185 9.73 -17.86 -0.88
CA GLY A 185 9.23 -17.51 0.45
C GLY A 185 9.38 -16.04 0.88
N SER A 186 9.96 -15.15 0.07
CA SER A 186 10.35 -13.81 0.54
C SER A 186 9.17 -12.96 1.00
N TYR A 187 8.10 -12.85 0.21
CA TYR A 187 6.96 -11.99 0.55
C TYR A 187 6.25 -12.44 1.83
N ARG A 188 5.96 -13.74 1.96
CA ARG A 188 5.29 -14.30 3.14
C ARG A 188 6.14 -14.17 4.40
N GLU A 189 7.45 -14.34 4.30
CA GLU A 189 8.34 -14.14 5.45
C GLU A 189 8.50 -12.66 5.82
N VAL A 190 8.51 -11.74 4.84
CA VAL A 190 8.43 -10.29 5.08
C VAL A 190 7.14 -9.96 5.84
N ALA A 191 5.98 -10.46 5.38
CA ALA A 191 4.68 -10.25 6.04
C ALA A 191 4.70 -10.73 7.50
N LYS A 192 5.11 -12.00 7.75
CA LYS A 192 5.23 -12.57 9.10
C LYS A 192 6.15 -11.75 10.01
N ARG A 193 7.26 -11.26 9.46
CA ARG A 193 8.22 -10.44 10.21
C ARG A 193 7.60 -9.11 10.63
N LEU A 194 6.94 -8.42 9.70
CA LEU A 194 6.24 -7.16 9.96
C LEU A 194 5.10 -7.33 10.98
N LEU A 195 4.32 -8.41 10.89
CA LEU A 195 3.27 -8.75 11.87
C LEU A 195 3.80 -8.95 13.29
N ARG A 196 5.04 -9.46 13.42
CA ARG A 196 5.74 -9.60 14.71
C ARG A 196 6.37 -8.28 15.20
N GLY A 197 6.16 -7.17 14.49
CA GLY A 197 6.76 -5.87 14.81
C GLY A 197 8.27 -5.80 14.55
N GLN A 198 8.83 -6.79 13.84
CA GLN A 198 10.26 -6.87 13.58
C GLN A 198 10.62 -5.99 12.38
N GLY A 199 11.70 -5.22 12.50
CA GLY A 199 12.20 -4.39 11.41
C GLY A 199 12.73 -5.21 10.23
N LEU A 200 12.68 -4.60 9.04
CA LEU A 200 13.23 -5.16 7.81
C LEU A 200 14.66 -4.71 7.52
N LEU A 201 15.04 -3.52 8.00
CA LEU A 201 16.35 -2.92 7.73
C LEU A 201 17.37 -3.32 8.81
N ARG A 202 18.62 -3.51 8.39
CA ARG A 202 19.78 -3.73 9.29
C ARG A 202 20.06 -2.53 10.17
#